data_AF-A0AAU7Q680-F1
#
_entry.id   AF-A0AAU7Q680-F1
#
_cell.length_a   1.000
_cell.length_b   1.000
_cell.length_c   1.000
_cell.angle_alpha   90.00
_cell.angle_beta   90.00
_cell.angle_gamma   90.00
#
_symmetry.space_group_name_H-M   'P 1'
#
loop_
_entity.id
_entity.type
_entity.pdbx_description
1 polymer ?
#
loop_
_entity_poly.entity_id
_entity_poly.type
_entity_poly.pdbx_seq_one_letter_code
_entity_poly.pdbx_strand_id
1 'polypeptide(L)'
;MPFFLILAYGSGVSQLKNQLISQVPVLSGLSSVQWLQDCIRYQVSWWFNGKGIIANQAMTWETDSGGRFMQSILSPSYSPSVNDEQLCLAEKSVLEGAPPLSANWRLLDDNALVLQQGMLRHSATLIFSLTESEQVARLAQQIHTLRRQRGIDLKLVVREMKASLRYTDERLLLACGANLVAPYIAPLSRFLTMLEGIQGQRFTRHVPASIDALLAAVHPSQFKGAVNNALFRQVVPTLIENPLMPEDDKGILIALRPVPGLPPRQALSLCRLRRGGDLMTATASRIYLFLSNCRINDLDTVLGYLFRLPIAEAFSNRQVWTQDVQILSQVKLIGNTGPTAVAAEADGAPITARTSFARPASARRDPRPLSLAPDVQP
;
A
#
# COMPACT_ATOMS: atom_id res chain seq x y z
N MET A 1 -36.30 -0.80 -25.44
CA MET A 1 -35.62 -1.58 -24.38
C MET A 1 -35.22 -0.63 -23.27
N PRO A 2 -35.65 -0.84 -22.02
CA PRO A 2 -35.23 -0.02 -20.90
C PRO A 2 -33.74 -0.25 -20.61
N PHE A 3 -32.97 0.82 -20.52
CA PHE A 3 -31.58 0.77 -20.08
C PHE A 3 -31.54 0.98 -18.56
N PHE A 4 -30.92 0.06 -17.84
CA PHE A 4 -30.70 0.20 -16.41
C PHE A 4 -29.26 0.63 -16.16
N LEU A 5 -29.10 1.81 -15.55
CA LEU A 5 -27.81 2.27 -15.04
C LEU A 5 -27.82 2.08 -13.52
N ILE A 6 -26.90 1.25 -13.03
CA ILE A 6 -26.71 1.02 -11.60
C ILE A 6 -25.49 1.82 -11.16
N LEU A 7 -25.69 2.74 -10.21
CA LEU A 7 -24.62 3.51 -9.59
C LEU A 7 -24.41 3.01 -8.16
N ALA A 8 -23.21 2.50 -7.88
CA ALA A 8 -22.80 2.09 -6.54
C ALA A 8 -21.68 3.01 -6.04
N TYR A 9 -21.80 3.47 -4.80
CA TYR A 9 -20.82 4.35 -4.14
C TYR A 9 -20.63 3.93 -2.67
N GLY A 10 -19.46 4.26 -2.10
CA GLY A 10 -19.14 3.98 -0.68
C GLY A 10 -18.08 2.89 -0.47
N SER A 11 -17.93 2.45 0.79
CA SER A 11 -16.96 1.42 1.17
C SER A 11 -17.38 0.05 0.66
N GLY A 12 -16.45 -0.71 0.04
CA GLY A 12 -16.72 -2.05 -0.51
C GLY A 12 -16.94 -2.11 -2.03
N VAL A 13 -16.92 -0.97 -2.72
CA VAL A 13 -17.02 -0.91 -4.19
C VAL A 13 -15.92 -1.73 -4.88
N SER A 14 -14.72 -1.82 -4.29
CA SER A 14 -13.63 -2.68 -4.80
C SER A 14 -14.00 -4.17 -4.79
N GLN A 15 -14.67 -4.66 -3.73
CA GLN A 15 -15.14 -6.04 -3.65
C GLN A 15 -16.29 -6.30 -4.64
N LEU A 16 -17.25 -5.38 -4.71
CA LEU A 16 -18.35 -5.46 -5.68
C LEU A 16 -17.82 -5.46 -7.12
N LYS A 17 -16.87 -4.60 -7.44
CA LYS A 17 -16.19 -4.57 -8.76
C LYS A 17 -15.59 -5.93 -9.09
N ASN A 18 -14.88 -6.55 -8.16
CA ASN A 18 -14.27 -7.87 -8.37
C ASN A 18 -15.31 -8.97 -8.58
N GLN A 19 -16.46 -8.91 -7.91
CA GLN A 19 -17.57 -9.86 -8.13
C GLN A 19 -18.26 -9.65 -9.48
N LEU A 20 -18.46 -8.38 -9.88
CA LEU A 20 -19.12 -8.05 -11.14
C LEU A 20 -18.22 -8.28 -12.35
N ILE A 21 -16.90 -8.32 -12.19
CA ILE A 21 -15.95 -8.51 -13.29
C ILE A 21 -16.16 -9.83 -14.04
N SER A 22 -16.73 -10.85 -13.38
CA SER A 22 -17.05 -12.14 -14.00
C SER A 22 -18.41 -12.17 -14.69
N GLN A 23 -19.21 -11.11 -14.62
CA GLN A 23 -20.59 -11.04 -15.12
C GLN A 23 -20.70 -10.34 -16.48
N VAL A 24 -19.66 -10.44 -17.32
CA VAL A 24 -19.60 -9.89 -18.69
C VAL A 24 -20.82 -10.29 -19.56
N PRO A 25 -21.34 -11.53 -19.55
CA PRO A 25 -22.48 -11.89 -20.41
C PRO A 25 -23.82 -11.29 -19.96
N VAL A 26 -23.92 -10.79 -18.73
CA VAL A 26 -25.16 -10.24 -18.17
C VAL A 26 -25.16 -8.71 -18.22
N LEU A 27 -23.99 -8.07 -18.20
CA LEU A 27 -23.84 -6.62 -18.13
C LEU A 27 -23.33 -6.03 -19.45
N SER A 28 -24.06 -5.06 -19.99
CA SER A 28 -23.65 -4.28 -21.16
C SER A 28 -22.46 -3.34 -20.90
N GLY A 29 -22.00 -3.22 -19.66
CA GLY A 29 -20.80 -2.45 -19.34
C GLY A 29 -20.50 -2.44 -17.85
N LEU A 30 -19.23 -2.27 -17.52
CA LEU A 30 -18.74 -2.02 -16.18
C LEU A 30 -17.63 -0.96 -16.24
N SER A 31 -17.82 0.09 -15.47
CA SER A 31 -16.79 1.11 -15.24
C SER A 31 -16.73 1.47 -13.76
N SER A 32 -15.56 1.92 -13.31
CA SER A 32 -15.34 2.33 -11.93
C SER A 32 -14.67 3.70 -11.91
N VAL A 33 -15.16 4.56 -11.03
CA VAL A 33 -14.55 5.85 -10.72
C VAL A 33 -13.90 5.71 -9.34
N GLN A 34 -12.61 6.03 -9.23
CA GLN A 34 -11.89 6.02 -7.97
C GLN A 34 -11.22 7.38 -7.76
N TRP A 35 -11.40 7.95 -6.57
CA TRP A 35 -10.68 9.15 -6.20
C TRP A 35 -9.27 8.77 -5.77
N LEU A 36 -8.26 9.39 -6.39
CA LEU A 36 -6.84 9.18 -6.13
C LEU A 36 -6.24 10.50 -5.66
N GLN A 37 -6.30 10.77 -4.36
CA GLN A 37 -5.78 11.96 -3.68
C GLN A 37 -6.25 13.33 -4.23
N ASP A 38 -5.84 13.71 -5.43
CA ASP A 38 -6.12 15.00 -6.09
C ASP A 38 -6.73 14.81 -7.49
N CYS A 39 -6.87 13.58 -7.96
CA CYS A 39 -7.48 13.27 -9.25
C CYS A 39 -8.52 12.16 -9.14
N ILE A 40 -9.22 11.93 -10.25
CA ILE A 40 -10.19 10.85 -10.39
C ILE A 40 -9.69 9.91 -11.46
N ARG A 41 -9.53 8.63 -11.12
CA ARG A 41 -9.31 7.58 -12.12
C ARG A 41 -10.63 7.00 -12.56
N TYR A 42 -10.94 7.18 -13.82
CA TYR A 42 -12.02 6.49 -14.51
C TYR A 42 -11.48 5.27 -15.24
N GLN A 43 -11.91 4.08 -14.85
CA GLN A 43 -11.52 2.83 -15.48
C GLN A 43 -12.74 2.17 -16.11
N VAL A 44 -12.67 1.91 -17.41
CA VAL A 44 -13.64 1.11 -18.16
C VAL A 44 -13.12 -0.32 -18.24
N SER A 45 -13.76 -1.24 -17.52
CA SER A 45 -13.45 -2.67 -17.63
C SER A 45 -13.90 -3.18 -19.00
N TRP A 46 -15.19 -2.99 -19.29
CA TRP A 46 -15.76 -3.14 -20.63
C TRP A 46 -16.98 -2.23 -20.78
N TRP A 47 -17.28 -1.81 -22.00
CA TRP A 47 -18.47 -1.07 -22.33
C TRP A 47 -18.88 -1.42 -23.76
N PHE A 48 -20.05 -2.03 -23.90
CA PHE A 48 -20.63 -2.31 -25.21
C PHE A 48 -21.21 -1.01 -25.76
N ASN A 49 -20.73 -0.61 -26.93
CA ASN A 49 -21.34 0.45 -27.73
C ASN A 49 -21.91 -0.17 -29.02
N GLY A 50 -22.75 0.57 -29.75
CA GLY A 50 -23.34 0.08 -31.00
C GLY A 50 -22.33 -0.23 -32.12
N LYS A 51 -21.04 0.02 -31.92
CA LYS A 51 -19.94 -0.19 -32.86
C LYS A 51 -18.90 -1.22 -32.39
N GLY A 52 -19.08 -1.82 -31.20
CA GLY A 52 -18.13 -2.77 -30.62
C GLY A 52 -17.95 -2.62 -29.11
N ILE A 53 -16.86 -3.18 -28.59
CA ILE A 53 -16.55 -3.19 -27.15
C ILE A 53 -15.37 -2.27 -26.90
N ILE A 54 -15.53 -1.32 -25.98
CA ILE A 54 -14.41 -0.59 -25.39
C ILE A 54 -14.03 -1.32 -24.11
N ALA A 55 -12.81 -1.85 -24.02
CA ALA A 55 -12.36 -2.58 -22.85
C ALA A 55 -10.98 -2.09 -22.38
N ASN A 56 -10.74 -2.25 -21.08
CA ASN A 56 -9.48 -1.96 -20.41
C ASN A 56 -8.92 -0.55 -20.69
N GLN A 57 -9.78 0.46 -20.69
CA GLN A 57 -9.35 1.85 -20.77
C GLN A 57 -9.26 2.46 -19.38
N ALA A 58 -8.18 3.17 -19.10
CA ALA A 58 -8.03 3.95 -17.88
C ALA A 58 -7.73 5.40 -18.26
N MET A 59 -8.51 6.31 -17.71
CA MET A 59 -8.36 7.74 -17.85
C MET A 59 -8.20 8.34 -16.46
N THR A 60 -7.36 9.36 -16.38
CA THR A 60 -7.24 10.18 -15.17
C THR A 60 -7.89 11.52 -15.47
N TRP A 61 -8.74 11.98 -14.59
CA TRP A 61 -9.43 13.27 -14.67
C TRP A 61 -8.96 14.14 -13.50
N GLU A 62 -8.60 15.38 -13.80
CA GLU A 62 -8.34 16.42 -12.82
C GLU A 62 -9.57 17.33 -12.70
N THR A 63 -9.73 17.97 -11.55
CA THR A 63 -10.78 18.98 -11.36
C THR A 63 -10.18 20.37 -11.51
N ASP A 64 -10.70 21.14 -12.46
CA ASP A 64 -10.41 22.58 -12.56
C ASP A 64 -10.96 23.31 -11.32
N SER A 65 -10.43 24.52 -11.05
CA SER A 65 -10.87 25.48 -10.04
C SER A 65 -12.39 25.78 -10.06
N GLY A 66 -13.04 25.56 -11.21
CA GLY A 66 -14.50 25.65 -11.37
C GLY A 66 -15.28 24.34 -11.16
N GLY A 67 -14.66 23.28 -10.63
CA GLY A 67 -15.31 21.98 -10.35
C GLY A 67 -15.62 21.13 -11.58
N ARG A 68 -15.03 21.46 -12.74
CA ARG A 68 -15.20 20.68 -13.99
C ARG A 68 -14.14 19.60 -14.09
N PHE A 69 -14.53 18.40 -14.54
CA PHE A 69 -13.59 17.31 -14.83
C PHE A 69 -12.90 17.56 -16.16
N MET A 70 -11.57 17.56 -16.16
CA MET A 70 -10.72 17.63 -17.33
C MET A 70 -9.86 16.37 -17.41
N GLN A 71 -9.71 15.78 -18.60
CA GLN A 71 -8.79 14.64 -18.74
C GLN A 71 -7.35 15.10 -18.48
N SER A 72 -6.70 14.50 -17.49
CA SER A 72 -5.28 14.67 -17.20
C SER A 72 -4.50 14.08 -18.37
N ILE A 73 -4.10 14.96 -19.28
CA ILE A 73 -3.20 14.63 -20.37
C ILE A 73 -1.79 14.85 -19.82
N LEU A 74 -1.21 13.83 -19.17
CA LEU A 74 0.24 13.74 -18.98
C LEU A 74 0.95 13.39 -20.31
N SER A 75 0.45 13.92 -21.44
CA SER A 75 1.15 13.86 -22.71
C SER A 75 1.95 15.16 -22.83
N PRO A 76 3.27 15.11 -23.01
CA PRO A 76 4.04 16.31 -23.25
C PRO A 76 3.52 17.00 -24.52
N SER A 77 3.25 18.30 -24.43
CA SER A 77 2.98 19.18 -25.56
C SER A 77 4.27 19.51 -26.32
N TYR A 78 4.99 18.50 -26.80
CA TYR A 78 6.17 18.67 -27.64
C TYR A 78 6.27 17.55 -28.69
N SER A 79 6.41 17.95 -29.95
CA SER A 79 6.65 17.04 -31.09
C SER A 79 8.04 16.39 -30.96
N PRO A 80 8.17 15.06 -31.00
CA PRO A 80 9.47 14.40 -30.86
C PRO A 80 10.25 14.53 -32.18
N SER A 81 11.37 15.26 -32.17
CA SER A 81 12.34 15.23 -33.27
C SER A 81 13.52 14.29 -33.01
N VAL A 82 13.69 13.78 -31.77
CA VAL A 82 14.78 12.87 -31.39
C VAL A 82 14.23 11.74 -30.52
N ASN A 83 14.27 10.51 -31.03
CA ASN A 83 13.99 9.31 -30.22
C ASN A 83 15.22 9.04 -29.34
N ASP A 84 15.10 9.37 -28.05
CA ASP A 84 16.14 9.16 -27.03
C ASP A 84 15.87 7.94 -26.14
N GLU A 85 15.01 7.01 -26.57
CA GLU A 85 14.53 5.90 -25.74
C GLU A 85 15.65 4.98 -25.26
N GLN A 86 16.69 4.81 -26.09
CA GLN A 86 17.87 3.99 -25.79
C GLN A 86 18.90 4.71 -24.91
N LEU A 87 18.78 6.03 -24.72
CA LEU A 87 19.73 6.81 -23.94
C LEU A 87 19.58 6.47 -22.44
N CYS A 88 20.71 6.17 -21.81
CA CYS A 88 20.80 5.94 -20.37
C CYS A 88 21.69 7.00 -19.72
N LEU A 89 21.09 7.82 -18.85
CA LEU A 89 21.78 8.82 -18.04
C LEU A 89 21.87 8.28 -16.62
N ALA A 90 23.07 8.00 -16.13
CA ALA A 90 23.27 7.41 -14.82
C ALA A 90 24.26 8.23 -14.00
N GLU A 91 24.03 8.33 -12.70
CA GLU A 91 25.08 8.78 -11.78
C GLU A 91 26.24 7.76 -11.78
N LYS A 92 27.48 8.23 -11.74
CA LYS A 92 28.68 7.41 -11.94
C LYS A 92 28.81 6.22 -10.98
N SER A 93 28.40 6.35 -9.72
CA SER A 93 28.52 5.27 -8.74
C SER A 93 27.62 4.08 -9.07
N VAL A 94 26.55 4.29 -9.86
CA VAL A 94 25.63 3.24 -10.31
C VAL A 94 26.36 2.11 -11.04
N LEU A 95 27.48 2.35 -11.72
CA LEU A 95 28.22 1.29 -12.41
C LEU A 95 29.36 0.69 -11.59
N GLU A 96 29.47 0.99 -10.29
CA GLU A 96 30.49 0.41 -9.40
C GLU A 96 31.94 0.61 -9.92
N GLY A 97 32.19 1.71 -10.63
CA GLY A 97 33.49 2.02 -11.24
C GLY A 97 33.69 1.47 -12.66
N ALA A 98 32.72 0.72 -13.21
CA ALA A 98 32.77 0.30 -14.60
C ALA A 98 32.57 1.50 -15.56
N PRO A 99 33.23 1.49 -16.74
CA PRO A 99 33.01 2.49 -17.77
C PRO A 99 31.60 2.38 -18.37
N PRO A 100 31.15 3.37 -19.17
CA PRO A 100 29.89 3.29 -19.91
C PRO A 100 29.78 1.98 -20.70
N LEU A 101 28.67 1.27 -20.52
CA LEU A 101 28.47 -0.07 -21.09
C LEU A 101 28.24 -0.06 -22.62
N SER A 102 27.83 1.08 -23.16
CA SER A 102 27.68 1.31 -24.61
C SER A 102 27.72 2.80 -24.94
N ALA A 103 27.68 3.14 -26.23
CA ALA A 103 27.60 4.53 -26.70
C ALA A 103 26.35 5.29 -26.21
N ASN A 104 25.32 4.56 -25.78
CA ASN A 104 24.08 5.14 -25.28
C ASN A 104 24.11 5.42 -23.76
N TRP A 105 25.19 5.05 -23.06
CA TRP A 105 25.36 5.34 -21.65
C TRP A 105 26.15 6.63 -21.45
N ARG A 106 25.64 7.50 -20.58
CA ARG A 106 26.35 8.68 -20.12
C ARG A 106 26.38 8.68 -18.60
N LEU A 107 27.59 8.66 -18.06
CA LEU A 107 27.83 8.77 -16.63
C LEU A 107 27.94 10.24 -16.24
N LEU A 108 27.25 10.60 -15.17
CA LEU A 108 27.15 11.95 -14.64
C LEU A 108 27.69 11.95 -13.21
N ASP A 109 28.25 13.09 -12.79
CA ASP A 109 28.92 13.17 -11.49
C ASP A 109 27.99 13.07 -10.29
N ASP A 110 26.75 13.51 -10.43
CA ASP A 110 25.77 13.51 -9.36
C ASP A 110 24.31 13.42 -9.87
N ASN A 111 23.39 13.22 -8.92
CA ASN A 111 21.96 13.18 -9.17
C ASN A 111 21.37 14.52 -9.67
N ALA A 112 22.03 15.65 -9.40
CA ALA A 112 21.56 16.96 -9.86
C ALA A 112 21.77 17.12 -11.38
N LEU A 113 22.89 16.63 -11.90
CA LEU A 113 23.16 16.56 -13.33
C LEU A 113 22.24 15.57 -14.03
N VAL A 114 21.92 14.42 -13.40
CA VAL A 114 20.91 13.47 -13.93
C VAL A 114 19.56 14.17 -14.09
N LEU A 115 19.13 14.93 -13.09
CA LEU A 115 17.90 15.74 -13.16
C LEU A 115 17.97 16.77 -14.29
N GLN A 116 19.02 17.59 -14.32
CA GLN A 116 19.17 18.68 -15.31
C GLN A 116 19.17 18.14 -16.74
N GLN A 117 19.94 17.09 -17.01
CA GLN A 117 19.97 16.46 -18.31
C GLN A 117 18.66 15.74 -18.63
N GLY A 118 18.03 15.11 -17.63
CA GLY A 118 16.74 14.45 -17.75
C GLY A 118 15.59 15.37 -18.15
N MET A 119 15.63 16.65 -17.71
CA MET A 119 14.63 17.66 -18.12
C MET A 119 14.65 17.97 -19.61
N LEU A 120 15.73 17.63 -20.31
CA LEU A 120 15.87 17.79 -21.75
C LEU A 120 15.48 16.53 -22.54
N ARG A 121 15.06 15.45 -21.86
CA ARG A 121 14.78 14.14 -22.45
C ARG A 121 13.30 13.81 -22.49
N HIS A 122 12.92 12.91 -23.39
CA HIS A 122 11.53 12.50 -23.60
C HIS A 122 11.26 11.09 -23.08
N SER A 123 12.11 10.15 -23.45
CA SER A 123 11.91 8.72 -23.20
C SER A 123 13.16 8.02 -22.67
N ALA A 124 14.21 8.77 -22.36
CA ALA A 124 15.46 8.23 -21.80
C ALA A 124 15.25 7.49 -20.46
N THR A 125 16.22 6.64 -20.13
CA THR A 125 16.34 6.02 -18.81
C THR A 125 17.24 6.89 -17.92
N LEU A 126 16.70 7.36 -16.79
CA LEU A 126 17.41 8.17 -15.80
C LEU A 126 17.65 7.34 -14.55
N ILE A 127 18.92 7.19 -14.15
CA ILE A 127 19.32 6.36 -13.02
C ILE A 127 20.00 7.23 -11.97
N PHE A 128 19.33 7.33 -10.83
CA PHE A 128 19.82 8.01 -9.63
C PHE A 128 20.47 7.01 -8.69
N SER A 129 21.51 7.44 -7.98
CA SER A 129 22.07 6.67 -6.86
C SER A 129 21.51 7.15 -5.53
N LEU A 130 21.29 6.21 -4.61
CA LEU A 130 20.89 6.50 -3.24
C LEU A 130 21.89 5.86 -2.29
N THR A 131 22.55 6.68 -1.49
CA THR A 131 23.64 6.22 -0.61
C THR A 131 23.29 6.38 0.86
N GLU A 132 22.49 7.39 1.19
CA GLU A 132 22.14 7.77 2.55
C GLU A 132 20.65 8.07 2.67
N SER A 133 20.04 7.75 3.81
CA SER A 133 18.60 7.96 4.03
C SER A 133 18.18 9.43 3.99
N GLU A 134 19.08 10.36 4.31
CA GLU A 134 18.82 11.80 4.26
C GLU A 134 18.57 12.30 2.81
N GLN A 135 19.10 11.58 1.82
CA GLN A 135 18.95 11.92 0.40
C GLN A 135 17.55 11.58 -0.13
N VAL A 136 16.78 10.72 0.56
CA VAL A 136 15.47 10.23 0.10
C VAL A 136 14.51 11.38 -0.19
N ALA A 137 14.37 12.35 0.71
CA ALA A 137 13.44 13.46 0.54
C ALA A 137 13.80 14.34 -0.68
N ARG A 138 15.10 14.62 -0.85
CA ARG A 138 15.61 15.35 -2.02
C ARG A 138 15.35 14.56 -3.30
N LEU A 139 15.66 13.27 -3.31
CA LEU A 139 15.50 12.43 -4.49
C LEU A 139 14.03 12.26 -4.88
N ALA A 140 13.14 12.15 -3.91
CA ALA A 140 11.68 12.14 -4.11
C ALA A 140 11.20 13.41 -4.84
N GLN A 141 11.70 14.59 -4.45
CA GLN A 141 11.43 15.86 -5.14
C GLN A 141 11.92 15.86 -6.58
N GLN A 142 13.13 15.37 -6.84
CA GLN A 142 13.70 15.30 -8.19
C GLN A 142 12.87 14.40 -9.11
N ILE A 143 12.50 13.21 -8.63
CA ILE A 143 11.69 12.22 -9.37
C ILE A 143 10.29 12.77 -9.63
N HIS A 144 9.66 13.36 -8.62
CA HIS A 144 8.33 13.97 -8.75
C HIS A 144 8.33 15.10 -9.79
N THR A 145 9.32 15.98 -9.73
CA THR A 145 9.46 17.09 -10.68
C THR A 145 9.62 16.57 -12.11
N LEU A 146 10.49 15.59 -12.34
CA LEU A 146 10.67 14.96 -13.65
C LEU A 146 9.37 14.34 -14.15
N ARG A 147 8.68 13.58 -13.30
CA ARG A 147 7.47 12.87 -13.71
C ARG A 147 6.34 13.84 -14.08
N ARG A 148 6.17 14.92 -13.30
CA ARG A 148 5.15 15.95 -13.57
C ARG A 148 5.47 16.81 -14.79
N GLN A 149 6.75 17.13 -15.03
CA GLN A 149 7.15 18.04 -16.13
C GLN A 149 7.40 17.32 -17.45
N ARG A 150 7.87 16.06 -17.42
CA ARG A 150 8.28 15.32 -18.63
C ARG A 150 7.32 14.20 -19.02
N GLY A 151 6.39 13.82 -18.14
CA GLY A 151 5.35 12.85 -18.44
C GLY A 151 5.78 11.39 -18.25
N ILE A 152 5.05 10.50 -18.91
CA ILE A 152 5.03 9.06 -18.58
C ILE A 152 6.08 8.22 -19.31
N ASP A 153 6.73 8.74 -20.35
CA ASP A 153 7.65 7.96 -21.19
C ASP A 153 9.08 7.87 -20.62
N LEU A 154 9.47 8.74 -19.67
CA LEU A 154 10.74 8.61 -18.96
C LEU A 154 10.75 7.38 -18.05
N LYS A 155 11.87 6.63 -18.08
CA LYS A 155 12.12 5.54 -17.13
C LYS A 155 13.01 6.05 -16.00
N LEU A 156 12.40 6.31 -14.85
CA LEU A 156 13.07 6.84 -13.65
C LEU A 156 13.44 5.68 -12.72
N VAL A 157 14.72 5.54 -12.42
CA VAL A 157 15.25 4.43 -11.62
C VAL A 157 16.06 4.97 -10.46
N VAL A 158 15.86 4.40 -9.27
CA VAL A 158 16.72 4.65 -8.11
C VAL A 158 17.48 3.38 -7.80
N ARG A 159 18.80 3.47 -7.71
CA ARG A 159 19.66 2.36 -7.26
C ARG A 159 20.15 2.64 -5.85
N GLU A 160 19.80 1.77 -4.92
CA GLU A 160 20.32 1.81 -3.55
C GLU A 160 21.77 1.26 -3.54
N MET A 161 22.73 2.11 -3.17
CA MET A 161 24.15 1.79 -3.12
C MET A 161 24.63 1.35 -1.73
N LYS A 162 23.85 1.63 -0.68
CA LYS A 162 24.06 1.15 0.70
C LYS A 162 22.71 0.85 1.33
N ALA A 163 22.65 -0.21 2.15
CA ALA A 163 21.45 -0.63 2.90
C ALA A 163 20.96 0.48 3.88
N SER A 164 20.17 1.40 3.37
CA SER A 164 19.75 2.64 4.05
C SER A 164 18.29 2.98 3.78
N LEU A 165 17.69 2.39 2.74
CA LEU A 165 16.32 2.65 2.34
C LEU A 165 15.34 1.82 3.19
N ARG A 166 14.38 2.50 3.82
CA ARG A 166 13.28 1.84 4.53
C ARG A 166 12.14 1.52 3.55
N TYR A 167 11.27 0.59 3.91
CA TYR A 167 10.10 0.25 3.10
C TYR A 167 9.21 1.47 2.78
N THR A 168 8.95 2.33 3.77
CA THR A 168 8.17 3.57 3.56
C THR A 168 8.85 4.53 2.60
N ASP A 169 10.19 4.64 2.66
CA ASP A 169 10.98 5.49 1.76
C ASP A 169 10.98 4.94 0.33
N GLU A 170 11.04 3.62 0.16
CA GLU A 170 10.88 2.98 -1.14
C GLU A 170 9.49 3.27 -1.74
N ARG A 171 8.43 3.14 -0.93
CA ARG A 171 7.06 3.46 -1.34
C ARG A 171 6.91 4.93 -1.74
N LEU A 172 7.55 5.85 -1.02
CA LEU A 172 7.60 7.27 -1.37
C LEU A 172 8.18 7.48 -2.77
N LEU A 173 9.36 6.93 -3.05
CA LEU A 173 10.02 7.10 -4.35
C LEU A 173 9.16 6.56 -5.50
N LEU A 174 8.50 5.42 -5.29
CA LEU A 174 7.56 4.84 -6.26
C LEU A 174 6.30 5.71 -6.46
N ALA A 175 5.76 6.28 -5.38
CA ALA A 175 4.60 7.18 -5.42
C ALA A 175 4.94 8.54 -6.08
N CYS A 176 6.18 9.01 -5.92
CA CYS A 176 6.69 10.21 -6.60
C CYS A 176 6.88 10.01 -8.11
N GLY A 177 6.97 8.77 -8.61
CA GLY A 177 7.05 8.52 -10.04
C GLY A 177 8.20 7.61 -10.50
N ALA A 178 8.96 7.02 -9.58
CA ALA A 178 10.00 6.04 -9.95
C ALA A 178 9.36 4.81 -10.58
N ASN A 179 9.93 4.30 -11.67
CA ASN A 179 9.54 3.02 -12.27
C ASN A 179 10.06 1.87 -11.42
N LEU A 180 11.31 1.97 -10.98
CA LEU A 180 12.04 0.91 -10.29
C LEU A 180 12.90 1.51 -9.17
N VAL A 181 12.90 0.84 -8.02
CA VAL A 181 13.88 1.03 -6.96
C VAL A 181 14.66 -0.28 -6.83
N ALA A 182 15.93 -0.25 -7.22
CA ALA A 182 16.81 -1.42 -7.15
C ALA A 182 17.46 -1.50 -5.77
N PRO A 183 17.23 -2.58 -5.00
CA PRO A 183 17.71 -2.69 -3.63
C PRO A 183 19.22 -2.97 -3.58
N TYR A 184 19.87 -2.61 -2.48
CA TYR A 184 21.31 -2.81 -2.26
C TYR A 184 21.76 -4.26 -2.41
N ILE A 185 20.89 -5.21 -2.01
CA ILE A 185 21.17 -6.65 -2.12
C ILE A 185 21.28 -7.16 -3.56
N ALA A 186 20.84 -6.37 -4.56
CA ALA A 186 20.90 -6.76 -5.96
C ALA A 186 22.30 -6.43 -6.54
N PRO A 187 23.07 -7.43 -7.00
CA PRO A 187 24.37 -7.18 -7.64
C PRO A 187 24.20 -6.45 -8.98
N LEU A 188 25.29 -5.86 -9.51
CA LEU A 188 25.29 -5.14 -10.79
C LEU A 188 24.61 -5.92 -11.92
N SER A 189 24.92 -7.21 -12.09
CA SER A 189 24.32 -8.06 -13.14
C SER A 189 22.79 -8.13 -13.03
N ARG A 190 22.28 -8.31 -11.81
CA ARG A 190 20.84 -8.34 -11.54
C ARG A 190 20.20 -6.97 -11.76
N PHE A 191 20.89 -5.90 -11.36
CA PHE A 191 20.45 -4.54 -11.61
C PHE A 191 20.31 -4.25 -13.11
N LEU A 192 21.29 -4.63 -13.93
CA LEU A 192 21.22 -4.49 -15.39
C LEU A 192 20.06 -5.29 -15.99
N THR A 193 19.80 -6.50 -15.50
CA THR A 193 18.61 -7.29 -15.91
C THR A 193 17.30 -6.56 -15.57
N MET A 194 17.22 -5.93 -14.40
CA MET A 194 16.03 -5.14 -14.03
C MET A 194 15.86 -3.90 -14.93
N LEU A 195 16.97 -3.26 -15.32
CA LEU A 195 16.95 -2.13 -16.25
C LEU A 195 16.45 -2.50 -17.65
N GLU A 196 16.85 -3.67 -18.16
CA GLU A 196 16.35 -4.19 -19.43
C GLU A 196 14.85 -4.45 -19.36
N GLY A 197 14.37 -5.02 -18.25
CA GLY A 197 12.94 -5.33 -18.06
C GLY A 197 12.01 -4.11 -18.02
N ILE A 198 12.54 -2.90 -17.78
CA ILE A 198 11.75 -1.66 -17.78
C ILE A 198 11.80 -0.89 -19.10
N GLN A 199 12.62 -1.33 -20.07
CA GLN A 199 12.64 -0.67 -21.38
C GLN A 199 11.29 -0.85 -22.09
N GLY A 200 10.84 0.20 -22.80
CA GLY A 200 9.51 0.26 -23.42
C GLY A 200 8.34 0.44 -22.46
N GLN A 201 8.54 0.44 -21.14
CA GLN A 201 7.46 0.67 -20.19
C GLN A 201 7.06 2.15 -20.17
N ARG A 202 5.75 2.39 -20.21
CA ARG A 202 5.14 3.71 -19.89
C ARG A 202 4.65 3.72 -18.45
N PHE A 203 4.87 4.82 -17.76
CA PHE A 203 4.39 4.99 -16.39
C PHE A 203 2.86 5.13 -16.35
N THR A 204 2.18 4.30 -15.56
CA THR A 204 0.70 4.26 -15.50
C THR A 204 0.12 4.63 -14.13
N ARG A 205 0.96 4.70 -13.09
CA ARG A 205 0.51 5.11 -11.76
C ARG A 205 0.19 6.60 -11.75
N HIS A 206 -0.72 7.01 -10.86
CA HIS A 206 -1.00 8.42 -10.65
C HIS A 206 0.13 9.05 -9.83
N VAL A 207 0.52 10.27 -10.18
CA VAL A 207 1.44 11.09 -9.38
C VAL A 207 0.73 12.39 -8.99
N PRO A 208 0.52 12.63 -7.69
CA PRO A 208 -0.13 13.85 -7.18
C PRO A 208 0.54 15.13 -7.67
N ALA A 209 -0.23 16.21 -7.80
CA ALA A 209 0.26 17.51 -8.25
C ALA A 209 1.24 18.15 -7.26
N SER A 210 0.96 18.07 -5.96
CA SER A 210 1.89 18.47 -4.90
C SER A 210 2.57 17.24 -4.29
N ILE A 211 3.88 17.37 -4.03
CA ILE A 211 4.66 16.37 -3.31
C ILE A 211 4.46 16.45 -1.79
N ASP A 212 3.95 17.56 -1.26
CA ASP A 212 3.89 17.81 0.19
C ASP A 212 3.07 16.75 0.91
N ALA A 213 1.97 16.30 0.29
CA ALA A 213 1.13 15.21 0.80
C ALA A 213 1.90 13.87 0.87
N LEU A 214 2.77 13.60 -0.10
CA LEU A 214 3.60 12.40 -0.13
C LEU A 214 4.70 12.47 0.94
N LEU A 215 5.37 13.62 1.11
CA LEU A 215 6.39 13.80 2.15
C LEU A 215 5.77 13.74 3.55
N ALA A 216 4.61 14.36 3.76
CA ALA A 216 3.82 14.29 4.99
C ALA A 216 3.52 12.84 5.40
N ALA A 217 3.22 11.98 4.43
CA ALA A 217 2.89 10.58 4.65
C ALA A 217 4.08 9.68 5.07
N VAL A 218 5.33 10.13 4.85
CA VAL A 218 6.55 9.41 5.26
C VAL A 218 7.02 9.80 6.65
N HIS A 219 6.68 11.01 7.10
CA HIS A 219 7.16 11.49 8.38
C HIS A 219 6.75 10.54 9.51
N PRO A 220 7.71 10.11 10.36
CA PRO A 220 7.40 9.28 11.51
C PRO A 220 6.31 9.98 12.32
N SER A 221 5.20 9.29 12.58
CA SER A 221 4.15 9.91 13.37
C SER A 221 4.73 10.31 14.72
N GLN A 222 4.49 11.55 15.13
CA GLN A 222 4.97 12.07 16.42
C GLN A 222 4.39 11.27 17.60
N PHE A 223 3.28 10.57 17.37
CA PHE A 223 2.63 9.71 18.33
C PHE A 223 3.34 8.37 18.42
N LYS A 224 3.71 8.02 19.65
CA LYS A 224 4.38 6.77 20.01
C LYS A 224 3.97 6.36 21.41
N GLY A 225 3.78 5.06 21.61
CA GLY A 225 3.66 4.49 22.95
C GLY A 225 2.25 4.60 23.53
N ALA A 226 2.19 4.67 24.86
CA ALA A 226 0.93 4.69 25.58
C ALA A 226 0.25 6.05 25.49
N VAL A 227 -0.95 6.07 24.92
CA VAL A 227 -1.81 7.25 24.78
C VAL A 227 -3.14 7.00 25.48
N ASN A 228 -3.90 8.07 25.73
CA ASN A 228 -5.25 7.93 26.26
C ASN A 228 -6.24 7.46 25.16
N ASN A 229 -7.42 6.98 25.57
CA ASN A 229 -8.41 6.44 24.62
C ASN A 229 -8.88 7.47 23.59
N ALA A 230 -9.03 8.74 23.96
CA ALA A 230 -9.48 9.79 23.06
C ALA A 230 -8.45 10.05 21.95
N LEU A 231 -7.17 10.16 22.32
CA LEU A 231 -6.06 10.38 21.39
C LEU A 231 -5.84 9.15 20.50
N PHE A 232 -5.95 7.93 21.05
CA PHE A 232 -5.87 6.70 20.27
C PHE A 232 -6.92 6.69 19.14
N ARG A 233 -8.16 7.09 19.44
CA ARG A 233 -9.24 7.20 18.45
C ARG A 233 -9.01 8.23 17.38
N GLN A 234 -8.32 9.31 17.71
CA GLN A 234 -8.03 10.37 16.77
C GLN A 234 -6.87 9.99 15.83
N VAL A 235 -5.82 9.37 16.37
CA VAL A 235 -4.57 9.14 15.63
C VAL A 235 -4.63 7.89 14.74
N VAL A 236 -5.23 6.79 15.20
CA VAL A 236 -5.25 5.54 14.41
C VAL A 236 -5.92 5.72 13.03
N PRO A 237 -7.06 6.44 12.90
CA PRO A 237 -7.62 6.72 11.58
C PRO A 237 -6.66 7.48 10.66
N THR A 238 -5.95 8.49 11.16
CA THR A 238 -4.95 9.23 10.38
C THR A 238 -3.79 8.34 9.92
N LEU A 239 -3.39 7.35 10.73
CA LEU A 239 -2.38 6.37 10.34
C LEU A 239 -2.89 5.40 9.25
N ILE A 240 -4.17 5.06 9.28
CA ILE A 240 -4.84 4.21 8.26
C ILE A 240 -5.17 5.00 6.99
N GLU A 241 -5.27 6.31 7.05
CA GLU A 241 -5.45 7.16 5.87
C GLU A 241 -4.15 7.39 5.09
N ASN A 242 -3.02 6.81 5.54
CA ASN A 242 -1.73 6.97 4.87
C ASN A 242 -1.79 6.46 3.42
N PRO A 243 -1.61 7.33 2.42
CA PRO A 243 -1.82 6.99 1.02
C PRO A 243 -0.63 6.27 0.37
N LEU A 244 0.52 6.18 1.04
CA LEU A 244 1.71 5.48 0.53
C LEU A 244 1.62 3.96 0.70
N MET A 245 0.73 3.51 1.58
CA MET A 245 0.56 2.11 1.90
C MET A 245 -0.63 1.52 1.14
N PRO A 246 -0.49 0.28 0.62
CA PRO A 246 -1.61 -0.44 0.01
C PRO A 246 -2.81 -0.55 0.96
N GLU A 247 -4.01 -0.74 0.40
CA GLU A 247 -5.19 -1.12 1.18
C GLU A 247 -4.88 -2.39 2.01
N ASP A 248 -5.28 -2.38 3.27
CA ASP A 248 -5.12 -3.48 4.23
C ASP A 248 -3.66 -3.90 4.61
N ASP A 249 -2.61 -3.14 4.20
CA ASP A 249 -1.19 -3.37 4.61
C ASP A 249 -0.67 -2.21 5.51
N LYS A 250 -1.57 -1.44 6.12
CA LYS A 250 -1.23 -0.22 6.89
C LYS A 250 -0.85 -0.50 8.34
N GLY A 251 -1.34 -1.61 8.90
CA GLY A 251 -1.05 -2.02 10.25
C GLY A 251 -2.06 -3.01 10.80
N ILE A 252 -1.87 -3.40 12.06
CA ILE A 252 -2.72 -4.38 12.74
C ILE A 252 -3.19 -3.80 14.06
N LEU A 253 -4.48 -3.92 14.34
CA LEU A 253 -5.05 -3.65 15.65
C LEU A 253 -5.19 -4.95 16.44
N ILE A 254 -4.77 -4.90 17.70
CA ILE A 254 -4.75 -6.06 18.61
C ILE A 254 -5.44 -5.65 19.89
N ALA A 255 -6.39 -6.45 20.36
CA ALA A 255 -6.93 -6.33 21.71
C ALA A 255 -6.46 -7.51 22.56
N LEU A 256 -5.78 -7.23 23.65
CA LEU A 256 -5.31 -8.24 24.60
C LEU A 256 -6.08 -8.10 25.92
N ARG A 257 -6.57 -9.22 26.44
CA ARG A 257 -7.19 -9.29 27.77
C ARG A 257 -6.15 -9.82 28.77
N PRO A 258 -5.72 -9.01 29.76
CA PRO A 258 -4.81 -9.46 30.81
C PRO A 258 -5.41 -10.58 31.65
N VAL A 259 -4.56 -11.40 32.25
CA VAL A 259 -4.97 -12.42 33.23
C VAL A 259 -5.61 -11.79 34.49
N PRO A 260 -6.54 -12.49 35.16
CA PRO A 260 -7.06 -12.06 36.45
C PRO A 260 -5.91 -11.82 37.45
N GLY A 261 -5.82 -10.61 38.00
CA GLY A 261 -4.72 -10.18 38.89
C GLY A 261 -3.75 -9.18 38.27
N LEU A 262 -3.76 -9.00 36.94
CA LEU A 262 -2.98 -7.97 36.24
C LEU A 262 -3.90 -6.87 35.70
N PRO A 263 -3.98 -5.68 36.32
CA PRO A 263 -4.80 -4.60 35.78
C PRO A 263 -4.27 -4.13 34.41
N PRO A 264 -5.15 -3.78 33.44
CA PRO A 264 -4.72 -3.36 32.10
C PRO A 264 -3.71 -2.21 32.06
N ARG A 265 -3.80 -1.26 33.00
CA ARG A 265 -2.82 -0.16 33.13
C ARG A 265 -1.41 -0.65 33.47
N GLN A 266 -1.30 -1.68 34.30
CA GLN A 266 -0.02 -2.29 34.63
C GLN A 266 0.50 -3.13 33.46
N ALA A 267 -0.39 -3.80 32.72
CA ALA A 267 -0.03 -4.53 31.50
C ALA A 267 0.57 -3.61 30.42
N LEU A 268 0.11 -2.34 30.30
CA LEU A 268 0.74 -1.36 29.41
C LEU A 268 2.21 -1.10 29.76
N SER A 269 2.55 -1.08 31.05
CA SER A 269 3.93 -0.82 31.52
C SER A 269 4.91 -1.94 31.14
N LEU A 270 4.38 -3.14 30.85
CA LEU A 270 5.14 -4.30 30.41
C LEU A 270 5.45 -4.26 28.90
N CYS A 271 4.73 -3.42 28.14
CA CYS A 271 4.90 -3.24 26.71
C CYS A 271 5.82 -2.05 26.41
N ARG A 272 6.79 -2.22 25.52
CA ARG A 272 7.70 -1.15 25.10
C ARG A 272 7.65 -0.93 23.59
N LEU A 273 6.82 0.01 23.17
CA LEU A 273 6.79 0.47 21.78
C LEU A 273 7.97 1.40 21.53
N ARG A 274 8.83 1.04 20.57
CA ARG A 274 10.03 1.80 20.22
C ARG A 274 9.89 2.60 18.93
N ARG A 275 9.00 2.18 18.02
CA ARG A 275 8.80 2.78 16.71
C ARG A 275 7.71 3.86 16.79
N GLY A 276 7.89 4.95 16.04
CA GLY A 276 6.80 5.91 15.80
C GLY A 276 5.76 5.25 14.91
N GLY A 277 4.47 5.46 15.22
CA GLY A 277 3.34 4.81 14.55
C GLY A 277 2.69 3.74 15.42
N ASP A 278 3.49 3.10 16.27
CA ASP A 278 2.96 2.12 17.20
C ASP A 278 2.34 2.82 18.42
N LEU A 279 1.08 2.50 18.68
CA LEU A 279 0.30 3.08 19.76
C LEU A 279 -0.27 1.99 20.67
N MET A 280 -0.43 2.31 21.95
CA MET A 280 -1.19 1.48 22.87
C MET A 280 -2.14 2.32 23.72
N THR A 281 -3.27 1.74 24.10
CA THR A 281 -4.19 2.33 25.08
C THR A 281 -4.80 1.24 25.96
N ALA A 282 -5.33 1.61 27.13
CA ALA A 282 -6.02 0.70 28.03
C ALA A 282 -7.47 1.13 28.27
N THR A 283 -8.36 0.15 28.29
CA THR A 283 -9.73 0.28 28.80
C THR A 283 -9.82 -0.37 30.18
N ALA A 284 -11.04 -0.46 30.73
CA ALA A 284 -11.27 -1.09 32.03
C ALA A 284 -10.89 -2.58 32.07
N SER A 285 -10.96 -3.29 30.93
CA SER A 285 -10.80 -4.75 30.89
C SER A 285 -9.77 -5.26 29.88
N ARG A 286 -9.26 -4.41 28.97
CA ARG A 286 -8.38 -4.81 27.88
C ARG A 286 -7.33 -3.73 27.59
N ILE A 287 -6.23 -4.15 26.97
CA ILE A 287 -5.29 -3.25 26.30
C ILE A 287 -5.46 -3.37 24.80
N TYR A 288 -5.35 -2.25 24.10
CA TYR A 288 -5.36 -2.18 22.64
C TYR A 288 -3.99 -1.74 22.16
N LEU A 289 -3.47 -2.40 21.14
CA LEU A 289 -2.21 -2.06 20.48
C LEU A 289 -2.49 -1.89 18.99
N PHE A 290 -2.02 -0.79 18.41
CA PHE A 290 -1.96 -0.61 16.97
C PHE A 290 -0.49 -0.63 16.55
N LEU A 291 -0.14 -1.55 15.65
CA LEU A 291 1.22 -1.70 15.13
C LEU A 291 1.25 -1.28 13.67
N SER A 292 1.93 -0.18 13.38
CA SER A 292 2.01 0.36 12.02
C SER A 292 2.92 -0.50 11.14
N ASN A 293 2.53 -0.71 9.89
CA ASN A 293 3.35 -1.40 8.89
C ASN A 293 3.80 -2.81 9.33
N CYS A 294 2.97 -3.46 10.18
CA CYS A 294 3.19 -4.79 10.70
C CYS A 294 2.30 -5.79 9.94
N ARG A 295 2.87 -6.92 9.53
CA ARG A 295 2.12 -8.01 8.88
C ARG A 295 1.70 -9.06 9.90
N ILE A 296 0.65 -9.80 9.55
CA ILE A 296 0.07 -10.80 10.44
C ILE A 296 1.05 -11.94 10.73
N ASN A 297 1.88 -12.30 9.75
CA ASN A 297 2.90 -13.35 9.89
C ASN A 297 4.00 -12.98 10.88
N ASP A 298 4.29 -11.68 11.03
CA ASP A 298 5.33 -11.19 11.92
C ASP A 298 4.80 -10.88 13.33
N LEU A 299 3.49 -10.98 13.54
CA LEU A 299 2.81 -10.52 14.75
C LEU A 299 3.36 -11.19 16.02
N ASP A 300 3.47 -12.52 16.04
CA ASP A 300 3.93 -13.24 17.24
C ASP A 300 5.39 -12.90 17.57
N THR A 301 6.22 -12.79 16.54
CA THR A 301 7.62 -12.34 16.66
C THR A 301 7.69 -10.93 17.23
N VAL A 302 6.91 -9.98 16.68
CA VAL A 302 6.90 -8.59 17.13
C VAL A 302 6.41 -8.49 18.58
N LEU A 303 5.31 -9.17 18.93
CA LEU A 303 4.81 -9.14 20.30
C LEU A 303 5.83 -9.72 21.31
N GLY A 304 6.60 -10.75 20.92
CA GLY A 304 7.69 -11.28 21.72
C GLY A 304 8.79 -10.25 22.03
N TYR A 305 9.06 -9.32 21.10
CA TYR A 305 9.99 -8.21 21.33
C TYR A 305 9.39 -7.03 22.10
N LEU A 306 8.08 -6.83 21.99
CA LEU A 306 7.38 -5.71 22.64
C LEU A 306 7.15 -5.94 24.13
N PHE A 307 6.85 -7.17 24.53
CA PHE A 307 6.60 -7.53 25.93
C PHE A 307 7.85 -8.10 26.60
N ARG A 308 8.09 -7.70 27.85
CA ARG A 308 9.20 -8.23 28.67
C ARG A 308 8.95 -9.65 29.21
N LEU A 309 7.73 -10.15 29.06
CA LEU A 309 7.26 -11.42 29.59
C LEU A 309 6.56 -12.21 28.49
N PRO A 310 6.53 -13.55 28.55
CA PRO A 310 5.77 -14.36 27.62
C PRO A 310 4.30 -13.93 27.59
N ILE A 311 3.78 -13.66 26.39
CA ILE A 311 2.41 -13.17 26.19
C ILE A 311 1.38 -14.15 26.75
N ALA A 312 1.66 -15.46 26.66
CA ALA A 312 0.80 -16.52 27.16
C ALA A 312 0.61 -16.50 28.69
N GLU A 313 1.56 -15.92 29.43
CA GLU A 313 1.46 -15.79 30.89
C GLU A 313 0.76 -14.49 31.30
N ALA A 314 0.91 -13.43 30.50
CA ALA A 314 0.35 -12.12 30.79
C ALA A 314 -1.09 -11.92 30.30
N PHE A 315 -1.51 -12.65 29.25
CA PHE A 315 -2.79 -12.43 28.56
C PHE A 315 -3.56 -13.72 28.33
N SER A 316 -4.85 -13.70 28.67
CA SER A 316 -5.74 -14.86 28.55
C SER A 316 -6.47 -14.94 27.19
N ASN A 317 -6.61 -13.81 26.49
CA ASN A 317 -7.31 -13.74 25.22
C ASN A 317 -6.71 -12.65 24.31
N ARG A 318 -6.65 -12.94 23.01
CA ARG A 318 -6.22 -12.02 21.96
C ARG A 318 -7.27 -11.97 20.84
N GLN A 319 -7.59 -10.75 20.40
CA GLN A 319 -8.31 -10.48 19.16
C GLN A 319 -7.44 -9.62 18.24
N VAL A 320 -7.53 -9.87 16.93
CA VAL A 320 -6.68 -9.23 15.91
C VAL A 320 -7.55 -8.78 14.74
N TRP A 321 -7.34 -7.56 14.26
CA TRP A 321 -7.98 -7.00 13.08
C TRP A 321 -6.90 -6.47 12.14
N THR A 322 -6.98 -6.89 10.87
CA THR A 322 -6.02 -6.55 9.81
C THR A 322 -6.62 -5.67 8.72
N GLN A 323 -7.95 -5.72 8.53
CA GLN A 323 -8.64 -4.93 7.51
C GLN A 323 -8.88 -3.50 7.99
N ASP A 324 -8.62 -2.51 7.13
CA ASP A 324 -8.72 -1.09 7.48
C ASP A 324 -10.11 -0.73 8.02
N VAL A 325 -11.17 -1.23 7.36
CA VAL A 325 -12.57 -1.00 7.75
C VAL A 325 -12.87 -1.56 9.14
N GLN A 326 -12.36 -2.75 9.44
CA GLN A 326 -12.54 -3.40 10.75
C GLN A 326 -11.77 -2.67 11.84
N ILE A 327 -10.54 -2.23 11.55
CA ILE A 327 -9.75 -1.47 12.51
C ILE A 327 -10.47 -0.16 12.85
N LEU A 328 -10.94 0.59 11.85
CA LEU A 328 -11.64 1.86 12.05
C LEU A 328 -12.94 1.69 12.84
N SER A 329 -13.72 0.64 12.58
CA SER A 329 -14.96 0.38 13.33
C SER A 329 -14.68 0.05 14.80
N GLN A 330 -13.66 -0.77 15.07
CA GLN A 330 -13.26 -1.13 16.43
C GLN A 330 -12.69 0.06 17.20
N VAL A 331 -11.84 0.87 16.56
CA VAL A 331 -11.27 2.07 17.19
C VAL A 331 -12.36 2.98 17.72
N LYS A 332 -13.45 3.19 16.98
CA LYS A 332 -14.60 4.00 17.44
C LYS A 332 -15.27 3.48 18.72
N LEU A 333 -15.19 2.17 18.98
CA LEU A 333 -15.78 1.53 20.18
C LEU A 333 -14.88 1.63 21.42
N ILE A 334 -13.56 1.80 21.27
CA ILE A 334 -12.57 1.72 22.37
C ILE A 334 -12.79 2.80 23.42
N GLY A 335 -13.41 2.48 24.55
CA GLY A 335 -13.64 3.42 25.67
C GLY A 335 -15.03 4.08 25.71
N ASN A 336 -15.94 3.70 24.80
CA ASN A 336 -17.36 4.11 24.84
C ASN A 336 -18.21 3.10 25.62
N THR A 337 -17.62 1.98 26.04
CA THR A 337 -18.26 1.00 26.89
C THR A 337 -18.27 1.50 28.33
N GLY A 338 -19.42 2.00 28.77
CA GLY A 338 -19.81 1.94 30.19
C GLY A 338 -19.88 0.48 30.69
N PRO A 339 -20.21 0.24 31.97
CA PRO A 339 -20.07 -1.06 32.64
C PRO A 339 -20.98 -2.21 32.13
N THR A 340 -21.62 -2.08 30.98
CA THR A 340 -22.63 -3.01 30.47
C THR A 340 -22.49 -3.16 28.96
N ALA A 341 -21.49 -3.92 28.53
CA ALA A 341 -21.42 -4.46 27.17
C ALA A 341 -20.95 -5.92 27.22
N VAL A 342 -21.69 -6.73 27.96
CA VAL A 342 -21.72 -8.18 27.82
C VAL A 342 -23.11 -8.53 27.27
N ALA A 343 -23.38 -8.14 26.03
CA ALA A 343 -24.49 -8.64 25.19
C ALA A 343 -24.61 -7.75 23.94
N ALA A 344 -23.72 -7.96 22.97
CA ALA A 344 -23.97 -7.64 21.56
C ALA A 344 -22.87 -8.31 20.75
N GLU A 345 -22.99 -9.63 20.58
CA GLU A 345 -22.39 -10.30 19.43
C GLU A 345 -23.07 -9.72 18.19
N ALA A 346 -22.40 -8.75 17.57
CA ALA A 346 -22.74 -8.28 16.23
C ALA A 346 -21.95 -9.12 15.24
N ASP A 347 -22.73 -9.79 14.39
CA ASP A 347 -22.36 -10.66 13.30
C ASP A 347 -21.30 -10.01 12.37
N GLY A 348 -20.23 -10.75 12.12
CA GLY A 348 -19.01 -10.27 11.49
C GLY A 348 -17.82 -11.05 12.01
N ALA A 349 -17.75 -12.33 11.63
CA ALA A 349 -16.81 -13.30 12.18
C ALA A 349 -15.36 -12.75 12.23
N PRO A 350 -14.80 -12.49 13.44
CA PRO A 350 -13.37 -12.33 13.58
C PRO A 350 -12.70 -13.67 13.28
N ILE A 351 -11.52 -13.65 12.64
CA ILE A 351 -10.66 -14.85 12.58
C ILE A 351 -10.21 -15.12 14.02
N THR A 352 -11.04 -15.88 14.72
CA THR A 352 -10.79 -16.31 16.08
C THR A 352 -9.85 -17.50 15.97
N ALA A 353 -8.55 -17.24 15.83
CA ALA A 353 -7.55 -18.28 16.03
C ALA A 353 -7.56 -18.65 17.52
N ARG A 354 -8.50 -19.52 17.90
CA ARG A 354 -8.44 -20.28 19.14
C ARG A 354 -7.35 -21.34 18.97
N THR A 355 -6.09 -20.94 19.08
CA THR A 355 -5.00 -21.91 19.21
C THR A 355 -4.97 -22.37 20.66
N SER A 356 -5.73 -23.42 20.96
CA SER A 356 -5.48 -24.20 22.18
C SER A 356 -4.20 -25.00 21.95
N PHE A 357 -3.21 -24.84 22.83
CA PHE A 357 -2.07 -25.74 22.89
C PHE A 357 -2.50 -27.05 23.54
N ALA A 358 -3.25 -27.87 22.82
CA ALA A 358 -3.62 -29.22 23.23
C ALA A 358 -3.43 -30.19 22.06
N ARG A 359 -2.62 -31.23 22.29
CA ARG A 359 -2.28 -32.28 21.33
C ARG A 359 -3.53 -33.14 21.06
N PRO A 360 -4.05 -33.26 19.82
CA PRO A 360 -5.23 -34.09 19.58
C PRO A 360 -4.85 -35.57 19.42
N ALA A 361 -5.59 -36.43 20.11
CA ALA A 361 -5.59 -37.87 19.89
C ALA A 361 -6.30 -38.20 18.57
N SER A 362 -5.71 -39.09 17.76
CA SER A 362 -6.21 -39.49 16.45
C SER A 362 -7.41 -40.44 16.56
N ALA A 363 -8.53 -40.13 15.90
CA ALA A 363 -9.62 -41.07 15.65
C ALA A 363 -9.65 -41.46 14.16
N ARG A 364 -9.57 -42.76 13.88
CA ARG A 364 -9.70 -43.38 12.55
C ARG A 364 -11.06 -43.02 11.93
N ARG A 365 -11.09 -42.74 10.62
CA ARG A 365 -12.32 -42.64 9.83
C ARG A 365 -12.41 -43.83 8.88
N ASP A 366 -13.52 -44.55 8.92
CA ASP A 366 -13.88 -45.51 7.88
C ASP A 366 -14.68 -44.82 6.76
N PRO A 367 -14.38 -45.10 5.47
CA PRO A 367 -15.08 -44.47 4.35
C PRO A 367 -16.45 -45.11 4.10
N ARG A 368 -17.44 -44.28 3.72
CA ARG A 368 -18.76 -44.71 3.24
C ARG A 368 -18.90 -44.42 1.74
N PRO A 369 -19.44 -45.36 0.93
CA PRO A 369 -19.65 -45.15 -0.49
C PRO A 369 -20.91 -44.33 -0.77
N LEU A 370 -20.84 -43.48 -1.80
CA LEU A 370 -21.96 -42.73 -2.37
C LEU A 370 -22.24 -43.26 -3.79
N SER A 371 -23.49 -43.66 -4.04
CA SER A 371 -23.95 -44.10 -5.37
C SER A 371 -24.57 -42.92 -6.11
N LEU A 372 -24.17 -42.72 -7.37
CA LEU A 372 -24.65 -41.65 -8.25
C LEU A 372 -25.51 -42.27 -9.35
N ALA A 373 -26.83 -42.19 -9.21
CA ALA A 373 -27.78 -42.34 -10.31
C ALA A 373 -28.92 -41.33 -10.13
N PRO A 374 -29.38 -40.66 -11.21
CA PRO A 374 -30.46 -39.69 -11.16
C PRO A 374 -31.83 -40.38 -11.10
N ASP A 375 -32.68 -39.95 -10.16
CA ASP A 375 -34.09 -40.33 -10.15
C ASP A 375 -34.78 -39.79 -11.40
N VAL A 376 -35.14 -40.71 -12.30
CA VAL A 376 -36.19 -40.49 -13.29
C VAL A 376 -37.44 -41.14 -12.71
N GLN A 377 -38.44 -40.34 -12.38
CA GLN A 377 -39.80 -40.83 -12.19
C GLN A 377 -40.74 -40.14 -13.18
N PRO A 378 -41.73 -40.88 -13.73
CA PRO A 378 -42.65 -40.44 -14.76
C PRO A 378 -43.69 -39.42 -14.30
#